data_AF-L5JVW7-F1
#
_entry.id   AF-L5JVW7-F1
#
_cell.length_a   1.000
_cell.length_b   1.000
_cell.length_c   1.000
_cell.angle_alpha   90.00
_cell.angle_beta   90.00
_cell.angle_gamma   90.00
#
_symmetry.space_group_name_H-M   'P 1'
#
loop_
_entity.id
_entity.type
_entity.pdbx_description
1 polymer ?
#
loop_
_entity_poly.entity_id
_entity_poly.type
_entity_poly.pdbx_seq_one_letter_code
_entity_poly.pdbx_strand_id
1 'polypeptide(L)' 'VVALILTNNYLALRKSEIEYYTMLAKTCVHHYSGNNIELGTVHGKYYRVCTLAIIDPGDSDTIRSMPEQTGEK' A
#
# COMPACT_ATOMS: atom_id res chain seq x y z
N VAL A 1 2.39 -9.98 4.83
CA VAL A 1 2.01 -8.63 4.34
C VAL A 1 0.61 -8.38 4.86
N VAL A 2 0.42 -7.33 5.64
CA VAL A 2 -0.88 -6.97 6.23
C VAL A 2 -1.57 -5.84 5.46
N ALA A 3 -0.79 -4.98 4.81
CA ALA A 3 -1.31 -3.89 4.00
C ALA A 3 -0.34 -3.48 2.90
N LEU A 4 -0.86 -2.89 1.82
CA LEU A 4 -0.11 -2.31 0.72
C LEU A 4 -0.53 -0.86 0.50
N ILE A 5 0.46 0.04 0.41
CA ILE A 5 0.26 1.43 0.03
C ILE A 5 0.74 1.61 -1.41
N LEU A 6 -0.13 2.10 -2.28
CA LEU A 6 0.15 2.34 -3.69
C LEU A 6 0.03 3.82 -4.01
N THR A 7 1.02 4.37 -4.71
CA THR A 7 0.95 5.74 -5.26
C THR A 7 0.31 5.74 -6.64
N ASN A 8 -0.29 6.86 -7.03
CA ASN A 8 -1.02 6.96 -8.30
C ASN A 8 -0.12 6.94 -9.55
N ASN A 9 1.17 7.28 -9.42
CA ASN A 9 2.11 7.44 -10.54
C ASN A 9 2.79 6.12 -10.97
N TYR A 10 2.09 4.99 -10.86
CA TYR A 10 2.63 3.68 -11.20
C TYR A 10 2.27 3.26 -12.63
N LEU A 11 3.13 2.43 -13.26
CA LEU A 11 2.81 1.86 -14.56
C LEU A 11 1.58 0.97 -14.43
N ALA A 12 0.53 1.25 -15.23
CA ALA A 12 -0.78 0.61 -15.11
C ALA A 12 -0.70 -0.93 -15.03
N LEU A 13 0.11 -1.56 -15.88
CA LEU A 13 0.24 -3.03 -15.90
C LEU A 13 0.75 -3.60 -14.57
N ARG A 14 1.79 -2.98 -13.99
CA ARG A 14 2.32 -3.44 -12.71
C ARG A 14 1.35 -3.16 -11.57
N LYS A 15 0.57 -2.06 -11.66
CA LYS A 15 -0.45 -1.73 -10.67
C LYS A 15 -1.48 -2.86 -10.60
N SER A 16 -2.02 -3.24 -11.75
CA SER A 16 -2.99 -4.32 -11.87
C SER A 16 -2.43 -5.65 -11.38
N GLU A 17 -1.16 -5.95 -11.65
CA GLU A 17 -0.52 -7.16 -11.15
C GLU A 17 -0.45 -7.20 -9.61
N ILE A 18 -0.03 -6.09 -8.98
CA ILE A 18 0.05 -6.01 -7.51
C ILE A 18 -1.35 -6.02 -6.89
N GLU A 19 -2.31 -5.26 -7.43
CA GLU A 19 -3.69 -5.26 -6.96
C GLU A 19 -4.32 -6.65 -7.05
N TYR A 20 -4.05 -7.39 -8.13
CA TYR A 20 -4.51 -8.76 -8.30
C TYR A 20 -3.96 -9.70 -7.21
N TYR A 21 -2.65 -9.67 -6.95
CA TYR A 21 -2.07 -10.48 -5.86
C TYR A 21 -2.60 -10.06 -4.48
N THR A 22 -2.86 -8.78 -4.29
CA THR A 22 -3.36 -8.27 -3.01
C THR A 22 -4.80 -8.68 -2.75
N MET A 23 -5.63 -8.67 -3.80
CA MET A 23 -6.99 -9.19 -3.78
C MET A 23 -7.02 -10.68 -3.43
N LEU A 24 -6.16 -11.50 -4.07
CA LEU A 24 -6.07 -12.94 -3.76
C LEU A 24 -5.62 -13.19 -2.31
N ALA A 25 -4.69 -12.38 -1.81
CA ALA A 25 -4.20 -12.45 -0.44
C ALA A 25 -5.20 -11.91 0.60
N LYS A 26 -6.33 -11.32 0.16
CA LYS A 26 -7.29 -10.60 1.02
C LYS A 26 -6.61 -9.53 1.90
N THR A 27 -5.61 -8.88 1.33
CA THR A 27 -4.80 -7.87 2.02
C THR A 27 -5.39 -6.48 1.77
N CYS A 28 -5.27 -5.56 2.73
CA CYS A 28 -5.75 -4.19 2.55
C CYS A 28 -4.88 -3.41 1.55
N VAL A 29 -5.52 -2.68 0.63
CA VAL A 29 -4.85 -1.75 -0.29
C VAL A 29 -5.28 -0.33 0.06
N HIS A 30 -4.30 0.56 0.29
CA HIS A 30 -4.53 1.98 0.48
C HIS A 30 -3.89 2.78 -0.66
N HIS A 31 -4.69 3.57 -1.37
CA HIS A 31 -4.20 4.46 -2.42
C HIS A 31 -3.72 5.77 -1.80
N TYR A 32 -2.41 5.98 -1.83
CA TYR A 32 -1.79 7.21 -1.38
C TYR A 32 -2.11 8.34 -2.37
N SER A 33 -2.71 9.41 -1.87
CA SER A 33 -3.11 10.57 -2.68
C SER A 33 -1.94 11.42 -3.15
N GLY A 34 -0.79 11.35 -2.48
CA GLY A 34 0.40 12.14 -2.83
C GLY A 34 1.31 11.47 -3.86
N ASN A 35 2.49 12.05 -4.08
CA ASN A 35 3.45 11.56 -5.06
C ASN A 35 4.44 10.51 -4.47
N ASN A 36 5.09 9.73 -5.33
CA ASN A 36 6.09 8.72 -4.93
C ASN A 36 7.36 9.29 -4.30
N ILE A 37 7.66 10.57 -4.56
CA ILE A 37 8.73 11.31 -3.87
C ILE A 37 8.33 11.56 -2.43
N GLU A 38 7.13 12.11 -2.21
CA GLU A 38 6.61 12.41 -0.87
C GLU A 38 6.49 11.13 -0.05
N LEU A 39 5.98 10.04 -0.65
CA LEU A 39 5.90 8.75 0.03
C LEU A 39 7.29 8.24 0.46
N GLY A 40 8.33 8.44 -0.35
CA GLY A 40 9.70 8.13 0.05
C GLY A 40 10.16 9.00 1.21
N THR A 41 9.98 10.31 1.11
CA THR A 41 10.39 11.29 2.11
C THR A 41 9.74 11.05 3.46
N VAL A 42 8.42 10.76 3.53
CA VAL A 42 7.73 10.48 4.81
C VAL A 42 8.26 9.22 5.50
N HIS A 43 8.83 8.28 4.75
CA HIS A 43 9.48 7.08 5.27
C HIS A 43 11.02 7.24 5.41
N GLY A 44 11.54 8.46 5.34
CA GLY A 44 12.96 8.76 5.48
C GLY A 44 13.84 8.22 4.35
N LYS A 45 13.27 7.98 3.17
CA LYS A 45 13.99 7.51 1.98
C LYS A 45 14.26 8.67 1.02
N TYR A 46 15.50 8.76 0.56
CA TYR A 46 15.95 9.74 -0.45
C TYR A 46 15.71 9.28 -1.89
N TYR A 47 14.90 8.23 -2.09
CA TYR A 47 14.53 7.68 -3.38
C TYR A 47 13.00 7.55 -3.48
N ARG A 48 12.51 7.49 -4.72
CA ARG A 48 11.07 7.40 -5.02
C ARG A 48 10.53 6.02 -4.61
N VAL A 49 9.41 6.01 -3.89
CA VAL A 49 8.72 4.80 -3.46
C VAL A 49 7.34 4.76 -4.11
N CYS A 50 7.12 3.82 -5.02
CA CYS A 50 5.82 3.69 -5.69
C CYS A 50 4.84 2.76 -4.95
N THR A 51 5.39 1.78 -4.24
CA THR A 51 4.67 0.74 -3.52
C THR A 51 5.37 0.48 -2.19
N LEU A 52 4.62 0.42 -1.10
CA LEU A 52 5.11 0.04 0.22
C LEU A 52 4.27 -1.13 0.75
N ALA A 53 4.92 -2.24 1.08
CA ALA A 53 4.29 -3.37 1.73
C ALA A 53 4.55 -3.31 3.24
N ILE A 54 3.49 -3.32 4.04
CA ILE A 54 3.57 -3.40 5.49
C ILE A 54 3.55 -4.88 5.85
N ILE A 55 4.62 -5.38 6.46
CA ILE A 55 4.70 -6.76 6.94
C ILE A 55 4.17 -6.86 8.36
N ASP A 56 4.59 -5.92 9.20
CA ASP A 56 4.21 -5.76 10.58
C ASP A 56 4.05 -4.27 10.87
N PRO A 57 2.93 -3.82 11.46
CA PRO A 57 2.69 -2.41 11.78
C PRO A 57 3.45 -1.94 13.03
N GLY A 58 3.88 -2.84 13.91
CA GLY A 58 4.33 -2.50 15.26
C GLY A 58 3.29 -1.67 16.00
N ASP A 59 3.75 -0.55 16.58
CA ASP A 59 2.91 0.46 17.26
C ASP A 59 2.37 1.53 16.28
N SER A 60 2.55 1.35 14.97
CA SER A 60 2.15 2.36 13.99
C SER A 60 0.65 2.31 13.74
N ASP A 61 -0.01 3.46 13.83
CA ASP A 61 -1.45 3.63 13.56
C ASP A 61 -1.86 3.49 12.09
N THR A 62 -0.93 3.15 11.20
CA THR A 62 -1.10 3.14 9.73
C THR A 62 -2.22 2.24 9.24
N ILE A 63 -2.55 1.15 9.95
CA ILE A 63 -3.59 0.19 9.54
C ILE A 63 -4.98 0.62 10.02
N ARG A 64 -5.09 1.50 11.03
CA ARG A 64 -6.38 1.88 11.63
C ARG A 64 -7.31 2.62 10.65
N SER A 65 -6.75 3.29 9.64
CA SER A 65 -7.52 3.99 8.62
C SER A 65 -7.95 3.12 7.43
N MET A 66 -7.51 1.85 7.39
CA MET A 66 -7.87 0.94 6.30
C MET A 66 -9.18 0.21 6.63
N PRO A 67 -10.17 0.22 5.72
CA PRO A 67 -11.39 -0.56 5.93
C PRO A 67 -11.03 -2.04 5.94
N GLU A 68 -11.55 -2.78 6.92
CA GLU A 68 -11.48 -4.23 6.94
C GLU A 68 -12.20 -4.75 5.68
N GLN A 69 -11.47 -5.35 4.75
CA GLN A 69 -12.10 -6.12 3.67
C GLN A 69 -12.55 -7.44 4.25
N THR A 70 -13.68 -7.40 4.97
CA THR A 70 -14.38 -8.58 5.48
C THR A 70 -14.88 -9.40 4.29
N GLY A 71 -14.05 -10.33 3.82
CA GLY A 71 -14.47 -11.40 2.95
C GLY A 71 -15.20 -12.47 3.76
N GLU A 72 -16.38 -12.15 4.30
CA GLU A 72 -17.31 -13.11 4.87
C GLU A 72 -18.41 -13.47 3.87
N LYS A 73 -18.37 -14.76 3.48
CA LYS A 73 -19.37 -15.64 2.82
C LYS A 73 -20.23 -15.09 1.68
#